data_AF-G0PMR5-F1
#
_entry.id   AF-G0PMR5-F1
#
_cell.length_a   1.000
_cell.length_b   1.000
_cell.length_c   1.000
_cell.angle_alpha   90.00
_cell.angle_beta   90.00
_cell.angle_gamma   90.00
#
_symmetry.space_group_name_H-M   'P 1'
#
loop_
_entity.id
_entity.type
_entity.pdbx_description
1 polymer ?
#
loop_
_entity_poly.entity_id
_entity_poly.type
_entity_poly.pdbx_seq_one_letter_code
_entity_poly.pdbx_strand_id
1 'polypeptide(L)'
;MNLTFLLVSCLILLISAKEDVHEFTHIVDMANAIKNLLDEDTTSYKITWDASLALYASERVDTCPVEVSKGEMFVKSEDVLNLSLNLNSTDSFSLDPLPTIAIFRNNAARIHLDIGSRIGCAFKNCSSGNDLFCVFDSRKDAQNRLERQVCVKDLVFPNLCEEKPVDFWRMEQPEFQWNMMQWNEMRRALAKEFSVSGMYQLTWSEEAVRFAHLLGSQCDPICTGTHFHMHPRDLEPLAALWIITHEELDGSKIFGNSTMEMFAPQRKEFGCVPLDPSICKDYSFICVLGPDW
;
A
#
# COMPACT_ATOMS: atom_id res chain seq x y z
N MET A 1 32.76 -0.39 34.25
CA MET A 1 32.31 -0.37 32.84
C MET A 1 30.79 -0.30 32.87
N ASN A 2 30.23 0.86 32.56
CA ASN A 2 28.89 1.27 32.99
C ASN A 2 27.79 0.74 32.05
N LEU A 3 26.88 -0.05 32.63
CA LEU A 3 25.68 -0.63 32.01
C LEU A 3 24.64 0.42 31.55
N THR A 4 24.86 1.71 31.89
CA THR A 4 23.97 2.83 31.57
C THR A 4 24.14 3.38 30.15
N PHE A 5 25.25 3.11 29.46
CA PHE A 5 25.46 3.58 28.08
C PHE A 5 24.80 2.70 27.01
N LEU A 6 24.46 1.44 27.32
CA LEU A 6 23.80 0.53 26.37
C LEU A 6 22.27 0.69 26.33
N LEU A 7 21.65 1.25 27.38
CA LEU A 7 20.20 1.48 27.43
C LEU A 7 19.79 2.81 26.75
N VAL A 8 20.68 3.80 26.68
CA VAL A 8 20.38 5.08 26.02
C VAL A 8 20.41 4.94 24.49
N SER A 9 21.24 4.05 23.93
CA SER A 9 21.28 3.80 22.49
C SER A 9 20.10 2.97 21.97
N CYS A 10 19.46 2.14 22.81
CA CYS A 10 18.24 1.42 22.44
C CYS A 10 16.96 2.26 22.58
N LEU A 11 16.94 3.29 23.43
CA LEU A 11 15.77 4.18 23.54
C LEU A 11 15.71 5.21 22.40
N ILE A 12 16.85 5.66 21.87
CA ILE A 12 16.87 6.65 20.77
C ILE A 12 16.40 6.03 19.44
N LEU A 13 16.62 4.73 19.23
CA LEU A 13 16.11 4.00 18.06
C LEU A 13 14.60 3.70 18.12
N LEU A 14 13.99 3.71 19.31
CA LEU A 14 12.54 3.51 19.47
C LEU A 14 11.74 4.82 19.45
N ILE A 15 12.41 5.97 19.59
CA ILE A 15 11.77 7.29 19.50
C ILE A 15 11.79 7.82 18.06
N SER A 16 12.81 7.48 17.26
CA SER A 16 12.88 7.88 15.85
C SER A 16 11.75 7.31 14.98
N ALA A 17 11.18 6.15 15.32
CA ALA A 17 10.07 5.56 14.55
C ALA A 17 8.69 6.11 14.95
N LYS A 18 8.60 6.92 16.02
CA LYS A 18 7.33 7.40 16.57
C LYS A 18 7.00 8.84 16.17
N GLU A 19 7.98 9.63 15.75
CA GLU A 19 7.75 10.98 15.22
C GLU A 19 7.16 10.94 13.80
N ASP A 20 7.58 9.99 12.96
CA ASP A 20 7.08 9.85 11.58
C ASP A 20 5.58 9.52 11.49
N VAL A 21 5.06 8.68 12.38
CA VAL A 21 3.66 8.20 12.31
C VAL A 21 2.66 9.34 12.48
N HIS A 22 2.99 10.37 13.27
CA HIS A 22 2.12 11.53 13.48
C HIS A 22 2.07 12.46 12.27
N GLU A 23 3.18 12.64 11.57
CA GLU A 23 3.26 13.54 10.41
C GLU A 23 2.48 12.97 9.21
N PHE A 24 2.54 11.65 9.01
CA PHE A 24 1.76 10.97 7.96
C PHE A 24 0.25 10.90 8.26
N THR A 25 -0.15 10.92 9.54
CA THR A 25 -1.59 10.91 9.88
C THR A 25 -2.29 12.17 9.35
N HIS A 26 -1.62 13.32 9.43
CA HIS A 26 -2.14 14.58 8.92
C HIS A 26 -2.33 14.58 7.39
N ILE A 27 -1.42 13.93 6.66
CA ILE A 27 -1.49 13.83 5.20
C ILE A 27 -2.68 12.96 4.77
N VAL A 28 -2.87 11.81 5.43
CA VAL A 28 -4.00 10.91 5.17
C VAL A 28 -5.34 11.60 5.47
N ASP A 29 -5.43 12.28 6.62
CA ASP A 29 -6.64 13.00 7.01
C ASP A 29 -6.95 14.16 6.07
N MET A 30 -5.94 14.92 5.63
CA MET A 30 -6.11 15.98 4.63
C MET A 30 -6.61 15.41 3.30
N ALA A 31 -5.98 14.34 2.80
CA ALA A 31 -6.41 13.69 1.57
C ALA A 31 -7.86 13.20 1.66
N ASN A 32 -8.26 12.63 2.80
CA ASN A 32 -9.63 12.24 3.07
C ASN A 32 -10.59 13.43 3.16
N ALA A 33 -10.21 14.55 3.78
CA ALA A 33 -11.04 15.74 3.85
C ALA A 33 -11.32 16.32 2.45
N ILE A 34 -10.28 16.45 1.63
CA ILE A 34 -10.40 16.87 0.22
C ILE A 34 -11.31 15.93 -0.54
N LYS A 35 -11.03 14.63 -0.45
CA LYS A 35 -11.77 13.60 -1.17
C LYS A 35 -13.24 13.58 -0.77
N ASN A 36 -13.53 13.72 0.52
CA ASN A 36 -14.89 13.79 1.06
C ASN A 36 -15.68 14.98 0.51
N LEU A 37 -15.04 16.11 0.25
CA LEU A 37 -15.68 17.28 -0.37
C LEU A 37 -15.98 17.05 -1.87
N LEU A 38 -15.06 16.39 -2.59
CA LEU A 38 -15.14 16.24 -4.04
C LEU A 38 -15.99 15.05 -4.51
N ASP A 39 -16.11 14.01 -3.67
CA ASP A 39 -16.72 12.73 -4.03
C ASP A 39 -18.15 12.54 -3.48
N GLU A 40 -18.84 13.63 -3.16
CA GLU A 40 -20.26 13.63 -2.82
C GLU A 40 -21.08 12.87 -3.88
N ASP A 41 -22.00 12.01 -3.41
CA ASP A 41 -22.84 11.12 -4.23
C ASP A 41 -22.11 10.05 -5.06
N THR A 42 -20.83 9.78 -4.78
CA THR A 42 -20.09 8.69 -5.45
C THR A 42 -19.81 7.52 -4.51
N THR A 43 -19.50 6.35 -5.08
CA THR A 43 -18.98 5.19 -4.34
C THR A 43 -17.45 5.27 -4.27
N SER A 44 -16.96 6.25 -3.50
CA SER A 44 -15.54 6.46 -3.29
C SER A 44 -15.14 6.01 -1.90
N TYR A 45 -13.91 5.52 -1.76
CA TYR A 45 -13.42 4.95 -0.50
C TYR A 45 -12.48 5.91 0.22
N LYS A 46 -12.53 5.86 1.55
CA LYS A 46 -11.60 6.51 2.46
C LYS A 46 -10.19 5.99 2.20
N ILE A 47 -9.25 6.92 2.13
CA ILE A 47 -7.83 6.66 1.98
C ILE A 47 -7.28 6.16 3.32
N THR A 48 -6.49 5.10 3.24
CA THR A 48 -5.72 4.55 4.36
C THR A 48 -4.25 4.43 3.99
N TRP A 49 -3.37 4.38 4.99
CA TRP A 49 -1.94 4.21 4.76
C TRP A 49 -1.62 2.79 4.26
N ASP A 50 -0.79 2.70 3.22
CA ASP A 50 -0.25 1.45 2.66
C ASP A 50 1.29 1.51 2.70
N ALA A 51 1.91 0.61 3.46
CA ALA A 51 3.36 0.61 3.65
C ALA A 51 4.14 0.30 2.36
N SER A 52 3.54 -0.46 1.44
CA SER A 52 4.15 -0.79 0.15
C SER A 52 4.26 0.46 -0.73
N LEU A 53 3.21 1.27 -0.78
CA LEU A 53 3.24 2.56 -1.47
C LEU A 53 4.22 3.53 -0.81
N ALA A 54 4.35 3.48 0.53
CA ALA A 54 5.30 4.33 1.25
C ALA A 54 6.76 3.94 0.96
N LEU A 55 7.03 2.65 0.85
CA LEU A 55 8.34 2.15 0.46
C LEU A 55 8.69 2.51 -0.98
N TYR A 56 7.73 2.37 -1.91
CA TYR A 56 7.89 2.91 -3.26
C TYR A 56 8.18 4.40 -3.22
N ALA A 57 7.43 5.19 -2.45
CA ALA A 57 7.65 6.63 -2.33
C ALA A 57 9.07 6.92 -1.83
N SER A 58 9.60 6.13 -0.90
CA SER A 58 10.97 6.27 -0.39
C SER A 58 12.03 6.02 -1.46
N GLU A 59 11.85 5.03 -2.32
CA GLU A 59 12.80 4.76 -3.41
C GLU A 59 12.67 5.77 -4.57
N ARG A 60 11.44 6.16 -4.88
CA ARG A 60 11.15 7.10 -5.95
C ARG A 60 11.71 8.48 -5.61
N VAL A 61 11.46 8.96 -4.39
CA VAL A 61 11.96 10.26 -3.93
C VAL A 61 13.48 10.28 -3.83
N ASP A 62 14.13 9.12 -3.71
CA ASP A 62 15.59 9.04 -3.61
C ASP A 62 16.31 9.66 -4.82
N THR A 63 15.65 9.65 -5.98
CA THR A 63 16.12 10.27 -7.22
C THR A 63 15.78 11.76 -7.35
N CYS A 64 15.00 12.33 -6.42
CA CYS A 64 14.46 13.68 -6.49
C CYS A 64 13.79 13.96 -7.86
N PRO A 65 12.67 13.28 -8.16
CA PRO A 65 12.10 13.27 -9.50
C PRO A 65 11.74 14.68 -9.99
N VAL A 66 12.03 14.93 -11.27
CA VAL A 66 11.66 16.18 -11.95
C VAL A 66 10.24 16.10 -12.51
N GLU A 67 9.84 14.91 -12.96
CA GLU A 67 8.50 14.61 -13.46
C GLU A 67 7.85 13.54 -12.59
N VAL A 68 6.55 13.69 -12.36
CA VAL A 68 5.71 12.79 -11.57
C VAL A 68 4.69 12.11 -12.48
N SER A 69 4.52 10.81 -12.25
CA SER A 69 3.58 9.97 -12.99
C SER A 69 2.16 10.08 -12.44
N LYS A 70 1.20 9.49 -13.15
CA LYS A 70 -0.19 9.42 -12.67
C LYS A 70 -0.25 8.68 -11.33
N GLY A 71 -0.87 9.30 -10.33
CA GLY A 71 -0.95 8.75 -8.97
C GLY A 71 0.25 9.12 -8.09
N GLU A 72 1.21 9.88 -8.60
CA GLU A 72 2.32 10.43 -7.81
C GLU A 72 2.08 11.92 -7.51
N MET A 73 2.60 12.36 -6.36
CA MET A 73 2.59 13.75 -5.91
C MET A 73 3.95 14.07 -5.30
N PHE A 74 4.60 15.14 -5.76
CA PHE A 74 5.85 15.62 -5.16
C PHE A 74 5.75 17.11 -4.86
N VAL A 75 5.63 17.44 -3.58
CA VAL A 75 5.26 18.78 -3.11
C VAL A 75 6.07 19.15 -1.88
N LYS A 76 5.88 20.39 -1.41
CA LYS A 76 6.34 20.77 -0.09
C LYS A 76 5.33 20.37 0.97
N SER A 77 5.83 19.78 2.04
CA SER A 77 5.10 19.42 3.25
C SER A 77 4.38 20.64 3.85
N GLU A 78 5.02 21.81 3.84
CA GLU A 78 4.43 23.07 4.30
C GLU A 78 3.17 23.47 3.52
N ASP A 79 3.15 23.24 2.20
CA ASP A 79 2.02 23.59 1.33
C ASP A 79 0.82 22.67 1.61
N VAL A 80 1.10 21.39 1.88
CA VAL A 80 0.11 20.39 2.31
C VAL A 80 -0.51 20.78 3.66
N LEU A 81 0.32 21.15 4.64
CA LEU A 81 -0.16 21.63 5.94
C LEU A 81 -1.01 22.91 5.79
N ASN A 82 -0.57 23.87 4.99
CA ASN A 82 -1.30 25.09 4.73
C ASN A 82 -2.65 24.83 4.05
N LEU A 83 -2.72 23.86 3.12
CA LEU A 83 -3.99 23.45 2.53
C LEU A 83 -4.92 22.92 3.62
N SER A 84 -4.45 22.00 4.47
CA SER A 84 -5.26 21.37 5.52
C SER A 84 -5.93 22.39 6.45
N LEU A 85 -5.21 23.48 6.78
CA LEU A 85 -5.71 24.55 7.63
C LEU A 85 -6.76 25.43 6.93
N ASN A 86 -6.72 25.51 5.60
CA ASN A 86 -7.56 26.41 4.81
C ASN A 86 -8.64 25.71 3.99
N LEU A 87 -8.81 24.39 4.11
CA LEU A 87 -9.81 23.61 3.35
C LEU A 87 -11.26 24.15 3.47
N ASN A 88 -11.58 24.82 4.57
CA ASN A 88 -12.90 25.40 4.83
C ASN A 88 -13.01 26.89 4.45
N SER A 89 -11.94 27.49 3.90
CA SER A 89 -11.98 28.88 3.46
C SER A 89 -12.67 28.99 2.08
N THR A 90 -13.15 30.19 1.75
CA THR A 90 -13.76 30.49 0.43
C THR A 90 -12.72 30.76 -0.66
N ASP A 91 -11.45 30.50 -0.40
CA ASP A 91 -10.36 30.80 -1.32
C ASP A 91 -10.04 29.57 -2.19
N SER A 92 -9.54 29.82 -3.39
CA SER A 92 -9.07 28.77 -4.30
C SER A 92 -7.66 28.34 -3.94
N PHE A 93 -7.40 27.04 -3.86
CA PHE A 93 -6.07 26.49 -3.61
C PHE A 93 -5.68 25.48 -4.70
N SER A 94 -4.39 25.42 -5.02
CA SER A 94 -3.83 24.47 -5.98
C SER A 94 -2.55 23.89 -5.39
N LEU A 95 -2.41 22.57 -5.44
CA LEU A 95 -1.22 21.85 -5.03
C LEU A 95 -0.79 21.03 -6.24
N ASP A 96 0.02 21.57 -7.14
CA ASP A 96 0.50 20.81 -8.31
C ASP A 96 1.27 19.55 -7.83
N PRO A 97 0.96 18.31 -8.29
CA PRO A 97 0.06 17.91 -9.39
C PRO A 97 -1.39 17.58 -9.01
N LEU A 98 -1.80 17.74 -7.76
CA LEU A 98 -3.22 17.69 -7.41
C LEU A 98 -4.01 18.78 -8.17
N PRO A 99 -5.18 18.44 -8.69
CA PRO A 99 -6.04 19.40 -9.37
C PRO A 99 -6.42 20.59 -8.48
N THR A 100 -6.60 21.75 -9.12
CA THR A 100 -7.01 22.99 -8.48
C THR A 100 -8.38 22.86 -7.81
N ILE A 101 -8.41 22.92 -6.48
CA ILE A 101 -9.66 22.96 -5.70
C ILE A 101 -10.06 24.43 -5.57
N ALA A 102 -11.08 24.84 -6.32
CA ALA A 102 -11.65 26.19 -6.19
C ALA A 102 -13.01 26.12 -5.50
N ILE A 103 -13.09 26.56 -4.24
CA ILE A 103 -14.34 26.62 -3.48
C ILE A 103 -14.98 28.00 -3.68
N PHE A 104 -16.02 28.10 -4.50
CA PHE A 104 -16.77 29.34 -4.71
C PHE A 104 -18.18 29.24 -4.11
N ARG A 105 -18.48 30.01 -3.06
CA ARG A 105 -19.82 30.10 -2.44
C ARG A 105 -20.41 28.71 -2.11
N ASN A 106 -19.66 27.88 -1.39
CA ASN A 106 -19.97 26.47 -1.05
C ASN A 106 -20.03 25.50 -2.25
N ASN A 107 -19.71 25.93 -3.47
CA ASN A 107 -19.59 25.05 -4.62
C ASN A 107 -18.11 24.91 -4.98
N ALA A 108 -17.54 23.73 -4.70
CA ALA A 108 -16.25 23.37 -5.26
C ALA A 108 -16.40 23.17 -6.77
N ALA A 109 -15.55 23.80 -7.58
CA ALA A 109 -15.35 23.37 -8.96
C ALA A 109 -14.86 21.92 -8.91
N ARG A 110 -15.73 20.97 -9.28
CA ARG A 110 -15.45 19.53 -9.15
C ARG A 110 -14.37 19.15 -10.14
N ILE A 111 -13.14 19.02 -9.66
CA ILE A 111 -12.14 18.23 -10.36
C ILE A 111 -12.14 16.84 -9.72
N HIS A 112 -12.47 15.83 -10.52
CA HIS A 112 -12.44 14.45 -10.05
C HIS A 112 -10.99 14.03 -9.83
N LEU A 113 -10.66 13.75 -8.57
CA LEU A 113 -9.42 13.07 -8.21
C LEU A 113 -9.54 11.59 -8.58
N ASP A 114 -8.63 11.10 -9.42
CA ASP A 114 -8.46 9.67 -9.67
C ASP A 114 -7.61 9.03 -8.56
N ILE A 115 -8.05 9.21 -7.32
CA ILE A 115 -7.42 8.67 -6.12
C ILE A 115 -8.28 7.53 -5.59
N GLY A 116 -7.67 6.37 -5.36
CA GLY A 116 -8.28 5.18 -4.80
C GLY A 116 -8.38 5.20 -3.28
N SER A 117 -8.20 4.06 -2.64
CA SER A 117 -8.39 3.89 -1.19
C SER A 117 -7.09 3.87 -0.39
N ARG A 118 -5.94 4.09 -1.03
CA ARG A 118 -4.63 3.92 -0.39
C ARG A 118 -3.64 5.02 -0.75
N ILE A 119 -2.80 5.34 0.22
CA ILE A 119 -1.68 6.28 0.07
C ILE A 119 -0.45 5.76 0.78
N GLY A 120 0.73 6.03 0.23
CA GLY A 120 1.98 5.95 0.96
C GLY A 120 2.88 7.12 0.61
N CYS A 121 3.63 7.63 1.58
CA CYS A 121 4.48 8.80 1.40
C CYS A 121 5.88 8.59 2.00
N ALA A 122 6.82 9.40 1.56
CA ALA A 122 8.17 9.50 2.11
C ALA A 122 8.68 10.94 2.04
N PHE A 123 9.54 11.28 3.00
CA PHE A 123 10.18 12.60 3.07
C PHE A 123 11.62 12.55 2.56
N LYS A 124 11.99 13.52 1.72
CA LYS A 124 13.37 13.78 1.34
C LYS A 124 13.54 15.20 0.82
N ASN A 125 14.41 15.96 1.48
CA ASN A 125 14.76 17.31 1.04
C ASN A 125 15.50 17.28 -0.30
N CYS A 126 14.82 17.72 -1.36
CA CYS A 126 15.39 17.85 -2.69
C CYS A 126 15.72 19.29 -3.03
N SER A 127 16.68 19.49 -3.95
CA SER A 127 17.10 20.83 -4.38
C SER A 127 16.03 21.65 -5.10
N SER A 128 14.94 21.00 -5.54
CA SER A 128 13.74 21.66 -6.07
C SER A 128 12.98 22.45 -5.01
N GLY A 129 13.23 22.18 -3.72
CA GLY A 129 12.49 22.73 -2.59
C GLY A 129 11.30 21.88 -2.16
N ASN A 130 10.94 20.84 -2.92
CA ASN A 130 9.98 19.82 -2.52
C ASN A 130 10.64 18.82 -1.57
N ASP A 131 9.87 18.33 -0.60
CA ASP A 131 10.34 17.46 0.47
C ASP A 131 9.41 16.28 0.79
N LEU A 132 8.20 16.26 0.23
CA LEU A 132 7.18 15.23 0.46
C LEU A 132 6.76 14.58 -0.85
N PHE A 133 7.07 13.29 -0.99
CA PHE A 133 6.62 12.47 -2.10
C PHE A 133 5.54 11.50 -1.63
N CYS A 134 4.39 11.48 -2.31
CA CYS A 134 3.28 10.60 -2.01
C CYS A 134 2.81 9.87 -3.26
N VAL A 135 2.29 8.68 -3.05
CA VAL A 135 1.75 7.81 -4.09
C VAL A 135 0.39 7.28 -3.67
N PHE A 136 -0.52 7.25 -4.63
CA PHE A 136 -1.89 6.83 -4.48
C PHE A 136 -2.20 5.68 -5.44
N ASP A 137 -3.06 4.75 -5.01
CA ASP A 137 -3.70 3.86 -5.97
C ASP A 137 -4.78 4.62 -6.77
N SER A 138 -5.25 4.03 -7.87
CA SER A 138 -6.30 4.65 -8.69
C SER A 138 -7.70 4.30 -8.19
N ARG A 139 -8.71 5.10 -8.56
CA ARG A 139 -10.11 4.78 -8.24
C ARG A 139 -10.53 3.45 -8.85
N LYS A 140 -10.03 3.15 -10.06
CA LYS A 140 -10.32 1.89 -10.75
C LYS A 140 -9.76 0.69 -9.97
N ASP A 141 -8.55 0.79 -9.44
CA ASP A 141 -7.92 -0.30 -8.69
C ASP A 141 -8.65 -0.53 -7.37
N ALA A 142 -9.00 0.53 -6.66
CA ALA A 142 -9.83 0.45 -5.45
C ALA A 142 -11.21 -0.18 -5.76
N GLN A 143 -11.87 0.23 -6.85
CA GLN A 143 -13.16 -0.32 -7.24
C GLN A 143 -13.09 -1.81 -7.56
N ASN A 144 -12.06 -2.24 -8.31
CA ASN A 144 -11.86 -3.66 -8.63
C ASN A 144 -11.60 -4.49 -7.38
N ARG A 145 -10.75 -4.00 -6.47
CA ARG A 145 -10.45 -4.65 -5.19
C ARG A 145 -11.69 -4.78 -4.30
N LEU A 146 -12.50 -3.73 -4.27
CA LEU A 146 -13.61 -3.60 -3.32
C LEU A 146 -14.97 -3.89 -3.96
N GLU A 147 -14.99 -4.46 -5.18
CA GLU A 147 -16.21 -4.68 -5.98
C GLU A 147 -17.28 -5.50 -5.23
N ARG A 148 -16.85 -6.41 -4.36
CA ARG A 148 -17.72 -7.30 -3.56
C ARG A 148 -18.00 -6.76 -2.16
N GLN A 149 -17.36 -5.67 -1.77
CA GLN A 149 -17.54 -5.08 -0.45
C GLN A 149 -18.73 -4.13 -0.46
N VAL A 150 -19.63 -4.30 0.52
CA VAL A 150 -20.71 -3.33 0.75
C VAL A 150 -20.09 -2.05 1.26
N CYS A 151 -20.33 -0.94 0.55
CA CYS A 151 -19.93 0.39 1.02
C CYS A 151 -20.64 0.71 2.34
N VAL A 152 -19.87 0.83 3.42
CA VAL A 152 -20.30 1.40 4.70
C VAL A 152 -19.69 2.78 4.80
N LYS A 153 -20.51 3.83 4.98
CA LYS A 153 -20.00 5.20 5.06
C LYS A 153 -19.17 5.39 6.34
N ASP A 154 -18.05 6.11 6.22
CA ASP A 154 -17.19 6.46 7.34
C ASP A 154 -17.87 7.50 8.24
N LEU A 155 -17.63 7.39 9.56
CA LEU A 155 -18.25 8.27 10.55
C LEU A 155 -17.71 9.71 10.51
N VAL A 156 -16.44 9.89 10.15
CA VAL A 156 -15.75 11.18 10.08
C VAL A 156 -15.89 11.81 8.68
N PHE A 157 -15.83 10.98 7.65
CA PHE A 157 -15.92 11.37 6.24
C PHE A 157 -17.16 10.73 5.58
N PRO A 158 -18.37 11.28 5.81
CA PRO A 158 -19.64 10.62 5.47
C PRO A 158 -19.88 10.42 3.97
N ASN A 159 -19.15 11.10 3.10
CA ASN A 159 -19.21 10.88 1.65
C ASN A 159 -18.33 9.71 1.21
N LEU A 160 -17.44 9.21 2.06
CA LEU A 160 -16.49 8.13 1.75
C LEU A 160 -16.93 6.81 2.38
N CYS A 161 -16.67 5.71 1.68
CA CYS A 161 -16.85 4.35 2.17
C CYS A 161 -15.62 3.90 2.96
N GLU A 162 -15.79 3.17 4.06
CA GLU A 162 -14.69 2.49 4.73
C GLU A 162 -14.27 1.25 3.93
N GLU A 163 -12.97 1.12 3.65
CA GLU A 163 -12.37 -0.16 3.26
C GLU A 163 -12.27 -1.02 4.51
N LYS A 164 -12.99 -2.16 4.52
CA LYS A 164 -12.84 -3.13 5.61
C LYS A 164 -11.63 -4.01 5.31
N PRO A 165 -10.73 -4.22 6.29
CA PRO A 165 -9.66 -5.20 6.15
C PRO A 165 -10.26 -6.56 5.77
N VAL A 166 -9.63 -7.24 4.82
CA VAL A 166 -10.05 -8.58 4.42
C VAL A 166 -9.73 -9.55 5.57
N ASP A 167 -10.76 -10.15 6.15
CA ASP A 167 -10.61 -11.14 7.22
C ASP A 167 -10.32 -12.52 6.62
N PHE A 168 -9.06 -12.73 6.22
CA PHE A 168 -8.61 -14.01 5.65
C PHE A 168 -8.76 -15.17 6.63
N TRP A 169 -8.72 -14.92 7.94
CA TRP A 169 -8.86 -15.95 8.98
C TRP A 169 -10.25 -16.57 9.01
N ARG A 170 -11.29 -15.75 8.83
CA ARG A 170 -12.68 -16.23 8.81
C ARG A 170 -13.19 -16.57 7.40
N MET A 171 -12.38 -16.34 6.38
CA MET A 171 -12.73 -16.62 4.99
C MET A 171 -12.84 -18.13 4.74
N GLU A 172 -13.84 -18.56 3.98
CA GLU A 172 -13.95 -19.97 3.61
C GLU A 172 -12.79 -20.40 2.71
N GLN A 173 -12.31 -21.63 2.88
CA GLN A 173 -11.12 -22.12 2.17
C GLN A 173 -11.17 -21.95 0.64
N PRO A 174 -12.29 -22.24 -0.07
CA PRO A 174 -12.36 -22.02 -1.52
C PRO A 174 -12.25 -20.54 -1.92
N GLU A 175 -12.82 -19.65 -1.11
CA GLU A 175 -12.73 -18.20 -1.34
C GLU A 175 -11.32 -17.69 -1.05
N PHE A 176 -10.69 -18.16 0.03
CA PHE A 176 -9.30 -17.85 0.36
C PHE A 176 -8.37 -18.29 -0.77
N GLN A 177 -8.49 -19.55 -1.21
CA GLN A 177 -7.73 -20.08 -2.33
C GLN A 177 -7.94 -19.21 -3.58
N TRP A 178 -9.18 -18.86 -3.93
CA TRP A 178 -9.46 -18.02 -5.09
C TRP A 178 -8.79 -16.64 -5.00
N ASN A 179 -8.83 -16.00 -3.83
CA ASN A 179 -8.14 -14.73 -3.59
C ASN A 179 -6.63 -14.86 -3.77
N MET A 180 -6.03 -15.92 -3.21
CA MET A 180 -4.61 -16.20 -3.36
C MET A 180 -4.24 -16.50 -4.82
N MET A 181 -5.11 -17.12 -5.61
CA MET A 181 -4.80 -17.41 -7.01
C MET A 181 -4.84 -16.16 -7.93
N GLN A 182 -5.30 -15.01 -7.46
CA GLN A 182 -5.28 -13.75 -8.23
C GLN A 182 -3.86 -13.28 -8.56
N TRP A 183 -2.84 -13.73 -7.83
CA TRP A 183 -1.43 -13.51 -8.15
C TRP A 183 -1.07 -13.90 -9.59
N ASN A 184 -1.77 -14.87 -10.20
CA ASN A 184 -1.55 -15.25 -11.59
C ASN A 184 -1.93 -14.15 -12.59
N GLU A 185 -2.93 -13.31 -12.29
CA GLU A 185 -3.28 -12.18 -13.15
C GLU A 185 -2.12 -11.17 -13.19
N MET A 186 -1.45 -11.01 -12.07
CA MET A 186 -0.33 -10.08 -11.91
C MET A 186 0.94 -10.61 -12.56
N ARG A 187 1.24 -11.89 -12.38
CA ARG A 187 2.32 -12.58 -13.12
C ARG A 187 2.12 -12.43 -14.62
N ARG A 188 0.87 -12.51 -15.11
CA ARG A 188 0.56 -12.30 -16.54
C ARG A 188 0.76 -10.85 -16.96
N ALA A 189 0.29 -9.89 -16.19
CA ALA A 189 0.45 -8.47 -16.48
C ALA A 189 1.94 -8.08 -16.54
N LEU A 190 2.73 -8.50 -15.54
CA LEU A 190 4.18 -8.31 -15.50
C LEU A 190 4.87 -8.97 -16.70
N ALA A 191 4.55 -10.24 -16.98
CA ALA A 191 5.17 -10.93 -18.10
C ALA A 191 4.88 -10.26 -19.45
N LYS A 192 3.69 -9.67 -19.60
CA LYS A 192 3.35 -8.87 -20.79
C LYS A 192 4.13 -7.57 -20.85
N GLU A 193 4.16 -6.82 -19.75
CA GLU A 193 4.81 -5.51 -19.67
C GLU A 193 6.31 -5.61 -19.94
N PHE A 194 6.99 -6.52 -19.26
CA PHE A 194 8.44 -6.70 -19.35
C PHE A 194 8.87 -7.76 -20.38
N SER A 195 7.94 -8.26 -21.19
CA SER A 195 8.19 -9.31 -22.18
C SER A 195 8.92 -10.55 -21.60
N VAL A 196 8.60 -10.92 -20.36
CA VAL A 196 9.22 -12.06 -19.66
C VAL A 196 8.72 -13.36 -20.27
N SER A 197 9.59 -14.03 -21.03
CA SER A 197 9.31 -15.38 -21.53
C SER A 197 9.38 -16.42 -20.42
N GLY A 198 8.54 -17.44 -20.46
CA GLY A 198 8.63 -18.58 -19.54
C GLY A 198 8.08 -18.31 -18.13
N MET A 199 7.28 -17.26 -17.95
CA MET A 199 6.50 -17.06 -16.72
C MET A 199 5.45 -18.17 -16.57
N TYR A 200 5.71 -19.12 -15.67
CA TYR A 200 4.75 -20.18 -15.43
C TYR A 200 3.56 -19.68 -14.60
N GLN A 201 2.38 -20.21 -14.93
CA GLN A 201 1.20 -20.04 -14.08
C GLN A 201 1.42 -20.81 -12.77
N LEU A 202 1.14 -20.18 -11.64
CA LEU A 202 1.10 -20.84 -10.34
C LEU A 202 -0.10 -21.79 -10.30
N THR A 203 0.12 -22.99 -9.76
CA THR A 203 -0.91 -23.96 -9.41
C THR A 203 -0.95 -24.16 -7.91
N TRP A 204 -2.15 -24.35 -7.37
CA TRP A 204 -2.33 -24.60 -5.95
C TRP A 204 -1.77 -25.97 -5.55
N SER A 205 -0.94 -26.03 -4.51
CA SER A 205 -0.27 -27.24 -4.03
C SER A 205 -0.63 -27.50 -2.57
N GLU A 206 -1.31 -28.62 -2.31
CA GLU A 206 -1.65 -29.06 -0.95
C GLU A 206 -0.41 -29.36 -0.10
N GLU A 207 0.70 -29.75 -0.73
CA GLU A 207 1.98 -29.91 -0.06
C GLU A 207 2.52 -28.56 0.43
N ALA A 208 2.51 -27.53 -0.44
CA ALA A 208 2.87 -26.18 -0.07
C ALA A 208 1.97 -25.61 1.05
N VAL A 209 0.65 -25.89 1.02
CA VAL A 209 -0.29 -25.52 2.10
C VAL A 209 0.11 -26.16 3.43
N ARG A 210 0.50 -27.44 3.43
CA ARG A 210 0.96 -28.12 4.64
C ARG A 210 2.24 -27.48 5.21
N PHE A 211 3.19 -27.13 4.35
CA PHE A 211 4.38 -26.40 4.78
C PHE A 211 4.02 -25.02 5.34
N ALA A 212 3.13 -24.28 4.67
CA ALA A 212 2.65 -22.97 5.10
C ALA A 212 2.01 -23.05 6.49
N HIS A 213 1.20 -24.09 6.75
CA HIS A 213 0.61 -24.34 8.07
C HIS A 213 1.65 -24.61 9.16
N LEU A 214 2.68 -25.39 8.87
CA LEU A 214 3.75 -25.68 9.82
C LEU A 214 4.52 -24.40 10.19
N LEU A 215 4.87 -23.60 9.18
CA LEU A 215 5.62 -22.36 9.35
C LEU A 215 4.79 -21.27 10.03
N GLY A 216 3.52 -21.12 9.64
CA GLY A 216 2.60 -20.13 10.19
C GLY A 216 2.29 -20.31 11.68
N SER A 217 2.48 -21.52 12.22
CA SER A 217 2.28 -21.79 13.65
C SER A 217 3.22 -21.02 14.58
N GLN A 218 4.33 -20.48 14.05
CA GLN A 218 5.34 -19.78 14.84
C GLN A 218 5.21 -18.25 14.79
N CYS A 219 4.41 -17.70 13.86
CA CYS A 219 4.31 -16.27 13.57
C CYS A 219 5.69 -15.55 13.48
N ASP A 220 6.75 -16.28 13.15
CA ASP A 220 8.12 -15.77 13.20
C ASP A 220 8.55 -15.34 11.78
N PRO A 221 8.81 -14.05 11.55
CA PRO A 221 9.26 -13.56 10.25
C PRO A 221 10.72 -13.91 9.94
N ILE A 222 11.48 -14.51 10.87
CA ILE A 222 12.88 -14.90 10.66
C ILE A 222 12.95 -16.22 9.89
N CYS A 223 12.24 -16.30 8.77
CA CYS A 223 12.37 -17.42 7.86
C CYS A 223 12.73 -16.88 6.46
N THR A 224 14.01 -17.01 6.11
CA THR A 224 14.55 -16.68 4.79
C THR A 224 14.31 -17.85 3.84
N GLY A 225 13.68 -17.63 2.69
CA GLY A 225 13.48 -18.69 1.69
C GLY A 225 12.26 -18.49 0.80
N THR A 226 11.61 -19.59 0.43
CA THR A 226 10.48 -19.65 -0.50
C THR A 226 9.11 -19.45 0.14
N HIS A 227 9.08 -18.87 1.34
CA HIS A 227 7.86 -18.58 2.07
C HIS A 227 7.88 -17.16 2.59
N PHE A 228 6.70 -16.57 2.72
CA PHE A 228 6.56 -15.17 3.09
C PHE A 228 5.29 -14.98 3.93
N HIS A 229 5.40 -14.14 4.94
CA HIS A 229 4.29 -13.66 5.75
C HIS A 229 3.80 -12.35 5.16
N MET A 230 2.47 -12.18 5.01
CA MET A 230 1.88 -10.96 4.47
C MET A 230 1.12 -10.21 5.56
N HIS A 231 1.41 -8.92 5.72
CA HIS A 231 0.71 -8.05 6.66
C HIS A 231 -0.66 -7.66 6.08
N PRO A 232 -1.73 -7.52 6.90
CA PRO A 232 -3.09 -7.19 6.44
C PRO A 232 -3.21 -5.93 5.57
N ARG A 233 -2.24 -5.02 5.68
CA ARG A 233 -2.21 -3.73 4.95
C ARG A 233 -0.96 -3.55 4.10
N ASP A 234 -0.02 -4.48 4.16
CA ASP A 234 1.21 -4.39 3.38
C ASP A 234 1.10 -5.48 2.32
N LEU A 235 1.08 -5.06 1.06
CA LEU A 235 1.11 -5.92 -0.11
C LEU A 235 -0.19 -6.68 -0.35
N GLU A 236 -1.27 -5.93 -0.52
CA GLU A 236 -2.32 -6.44 -1.39
C GLU A 236 -1.78 -6.41 -2.84
N PRO A 237 -1.97 -7.47 -3.64
CA PRO A 237 -1.18 -7.72 -4.84
C PRO A 237 -1.19 -6.53 -5.84
N LEU A 238 -2.23 -5.69 -5.81
CA LEU A 238 -2.39 -4.52 -6.67
C LEU A 238 -1.35 -3.42 -6.40
N ALA A 239 -0.94 -3.19 -5.15
CA ALA A 239 0.14 -2.25 -4.84
C ALA A 239 1.47 -2.77 -5.40
N ALA A 240 1.72 -4.07 -5.29
CA ALA A 240 2.90 -4.70 -5.86
C ALA A 240 2.91 -4.63 -7.39
N LEU A 241 1.77 -4.90 -8.02
CA LEU A 241 1.60 -4.78 -9.46
C LEU A 241 1.81 -3.34 -9.94
N TRP A 242 1.24 -2.34 -9.25
CA TRP A 242 1.38 -0.93 -9.62
C TRP A 242 2.85 -0.48 -9.62
N ILE A 243 3.58 -0.82 -8.55
CA ILE A 243 5.03 -0.57 -8.40
C ILE A 243 5.82 -1.26 -9.50
N ILE A 244 5.47 -2.50 -9.85
CA ILE A 244 6.17 -3.27 -10.87
C ILE A 244 5.87 -2.72 -12.28
N THR A 245 4.65 -2.25 -12.57
CA THR A 245 4.25 -1.87 -13.93
C THR A 245 4.47 -0.39 -14.30
N HIS A 246 4.84 0.48 -13.35
CA HIS A 246 4.96 1.94 -13.57
C HIS A 246 6.41 2.48 -13.63
N GLU A 247 7.38 1.68 -14.10
CA GLU A 247 8.77 2.05 -14.53
C GLU A 247 9.96 1.78 -13.58
N GLU A 248 11.10 1.42 -14.21
CA GLU A 248 12.54 1.40 -13.84
C GLU A 248 13.03 1.15 -12.39
N LEU A 249 12.19 0.70 -11.46
CA LEU A 249 12.63 0.37 -10.11
C LEU A 249 13.06 -1.10 -10.01
N ASP A 250 14.28 -1.30 -9.48
CA ASP A 250 14.74 -2.60 -8.99
C ASP A 250 13.93 -2.99 -7.76
N GLY A 251 12.74 -3.58 -7.99
CA GLY A 251 11.79 -3.97 -6.94
C GLY A 251 12.33 -4.97 -5.91
N SER A 252 13.56 -5.47 -6.05
CA SER A 252 14.22 -6.32 -5.05
C SER A 252 14.38 -5.64 -3.69
N LYS A 253 14.44 -4.30 -3.65
CA LYS A 253 14.53 -3.51 -2.41
C LYS A 253 13.18 -3.22 -1.76
N ILE A 254 12.11 -3.11 -2.55
CA ILE A 254 10.75 -2.77 -2.09
C ILE A 254 10.04 -3.98 -1.47
N PHE A 255 10.10 -5.13 -2.12
CA PHE A 255 9.23 -6.24 -1.77
C PHE A 255 9.84 -7.18 -0.72
N GLY A 256 11.11 -6.95 -0.38
CA GLY A 256 11.98 -8.00 0.13
C GLY A 256 12.12 -9.13 -0.90
N ASN A 257 13.18 -9.93 -0.79
CA ASN A 257 13.40 -11.05 -1.70
C ASN A 257 12.17 -11.97 -1.78
N SER A 258 11.46 -12.17 -0.67
CA SER A 258 10.40 -13.16 -0.53
C SER A 258 9.09 -12.83 -1.26
N THR A 259 8.72 -11.55 -1.38
CA THR A 259 7.53 -11.16 -2.19
C THR A 259 7.89 -11.09 -3.68
N MET A 260 9.14 -10.77 -4.05
CA MET A 260 9.59 -10.88 -5.44
C MET A 260 9.61 -12.32 -5.95
N GLU A 261 9.80 -13.31 -5.07
CA GLU A 261 9.69 -14.72 -5.45
C GLU A 261 8.30 -15.05 -6.02
N MET A 262 7.22 -14.34 -5.64
CA MET A 262 5.90 -14.51 -6.26
C MET A 262 5.87 -14.17 -7.74
N PHE A 263 6.83 -13.40 -8.22
CA PHE A 263 6.99 -13.01 -9.61
C PHE A 263 8.13 -13.72 -10.32
N ALA A 264 8.87 -14.58 -9.62
CA ALA A 264 9.94 -15.36 -10.22
C ALA A 264 9.35 -16.32 -11.29
N PRO A 265 9.81 -16.27 -12.56
CA PRO A 265 9.20 -17.00 -13.66
C PRO A 265 9.16 -18.52 -13.46
N GLN A 266 10.18 -19.06 -12.81
CA GLN A 266 10.36 -20.48 -12.54
C GLN A 266 9.41 -21.04 -11.47
N ARG A 267 8.79 -20.19 -10.64
CA ARG A 267 7.84 -20.63 -9.62
C ARG A 267 6.57 -21.13 -10.29
N LYS A 268 6.12 -22.31 -9.87
CA LYS A 268 4.99 -23.04 -10.48
C LYS A 268 3.96 -23.48 -9.46
N GLU A 269 4.38 -23.64 -8.22
CA GLU A 269 3.53 -24.16 -7.16
C GLU A 269 3.40 -23.15 -6.04
N PHE A 270 2.23 -23.14 -5.43
CA PHE A 270 1.86 -22.13 -4.48
C PHE A 270 0.84 -22.69 -3.49
N GLY A 271 0.99 -22.36 -2.21
CA GLY A 271 0.02 -22.72 -1.18
C GLY A 271 0.11 -21.75 -0.02
N CYS A 272 -1.05 -21.34 0.51
CA CYS A 272 -1.12 -20.39 1.60
C CYS A 272 -2.07 -20.88 2.70
N VAL A 273 -1.89 -20.34 3.89
CA VAL A 273 -2.85 -20.48 4.99
C VAL A 273 -3.09 -19.13 5.66
N PRO A 274 -4.33 -18.84 6.07
CA PRO A 274 -4.59 -17.68 6.89
C PRO A 274 -4.00 -17.89 8.29
N LEU A 275 -3.61 -16.78 8.92
CA LEU A 275 -3.04 -16.75 10.26
C LEU A 275 -4.07 -16.25 11.26
N ASP A 276 -4.06 -16.81 12.47
CA ASP A 276 -4.96 -16.39 13.53
C ASP A 276 -4.53 -14.99 14.04
N PRO A 277 -5.37 -13.95 13.90
CA PRO A 277 -5.02 -12.59 14.30
C PRO A 277 -4.87 -12.42 15.82
N SER A 278 -5.36 -13.37 16.63
CA SER A 278 -5.12 -13.38 18.07
C SER A 278 -3.69 -13.77 18.44
N ILE A 279 -2.99 -14.46 17.52
CA ILE A 279 -1.62 -14.95 17.68
C ILE A 279 -0.66 -14.13 16.82
N CYS A 280 -0.91 -14.05 15.51
CA CYS A 280 -0.10 -13.30 14.55
C CYS A 280 -0.72 -11.93 14.30
N LYS A 281 -0.39 -10.93 15.14
CA LYS A 281 -1.01 -9.60 15.08
C LYS A 281 -0.60 -8.79 13.84
N ASP A 282 0.57 -9.08 13.31
CA ASP A 282 1.19 -8.34 12.21
C ASP A 282 1.06 -9.07 10.86
N TYR A 283 0.41 -10.24 10.80
CA TYR A 283 0.31 -11.03 9.57
C TYR A 283 -1.07 -11.64 9.39
N SER A 284 -1.59 -11.60 8.16
CA SER A 284 -2.89 -12.15 7.81
C SER A 284 -2.83 -13.56 7.25
N PHE A 285 -1.75 -13.88 6.53
CA PHE A 285 -1.53 -15.20 5.97
C PHE A 285 -0.04 -15.42 5.70
N ILE A 286 0.32 -16.69 5.55
CA ILE A 286 1.64 -17.12 5.08
C ILE A 286 1.47 -17.96 3.83
N CYS A 287 2.39 -17.80 2.89
CA CYS A 287 2.43 -18.59 1.66
C CYS A 287 3.79 -19.28 1.50
N VAL A 288 3.79 -20.39 0.77
CA VAL A 288 4.96 -21.16 0.35
C VAL A 288 4.94 -21.29 -1.18
N LEU A 289 6.11 -21.15 -1.79
CA LEU A 289 6.34 -21.23 -3.23
C LEU A 289 7.22 -22.43 -3.57
N GLY A 290 6.81 -23.20 -4.57
CA GLY A 290 7.59 -24.29 -5.13
C GLY A 290 8.16 -23.99 -6.51
N PRO A 291 8.96 -24.92 -7.06
CA PRO A 291 9.18 -26.28 -6.56
C PRO A 291 10.30 -26.43 -5.52
N ASP A 292 11.05 -25.38 -5.22
CA ASP A 292 12.16 -25.44 -4.24
C ASP A 292 11.63 -25.09 -2.83
N TRP A 293 11.15 -26.08 -2.06
CA TRP A 293 10.77 -25.90 -0.64
C TRP A 293 11.62 -26.75 0.29
#